data_AF-A0AAU9XY73-F1
#
_entry.id   AF-A0AAU9XY73-F1
#
_cell.length_a   1.000
_cell.length_b   1.000
_cell.length_c   1.000
_cell.angle_alpha   90.00
_cell.angle_beta   90.00
_cell.angle_gamma   90.00
#
_symmetry.space_group_name_H-M   'P 1'
#
loop_
_entity.id
_entity.type
_entity.pdbx_description
1 polymer ?
#
loop_
_entity_poly.entity_id
_entity_poly.type
_entity_poly.pdbx_seq_one_letter_code
_entity_poly.pdbx_strand_id
1 'polypeptide(L)' 'AYDPPYFWKRLDIQFVDGVYGSNWYSNHKIKKQEHIGNKMSIHLGMPRLRQIRIKIDSCIVPRIVRGIITGAAKTSII' A
#
# COMPACT_ATOMS: atom_id res chain seq x y z
N ALA A 1 0.48 -6.04 13.53
CA ALA A 1 -0.47 -5.05 12.98
C ALA A 1 -1.21 -5.73 11.86
N TYR A 2 -2.53 -5.81 11.93
CA TYR A 2 -3.35 -6.32 10.82
C TYR A 2 -3.29 -5.27 9.72
N ASP A 3 -2.75 -5.65 8.57
CA ASP A 3 -2.85 -4.84 7.37
C ASP A 3 -4.35 -4.64 7.08
N PRO A 4 -4.86 -3.40 6.91
CA PRO A 4 -6.22 -3.26 6.45
C PRO A 4 -6.33 -4.07 5.15
N PRO A 5 -7.17 -5.11 5.08
CA PRO A 5 -7.13 -6.15 4.05
C PRO A 5 -7.42 -5.60 2.64
N TYR A 6 -7.69 -4.30 2.56
CA TYR A 6 -8.07 -3.54 1.40
C TYR A 6 -7.01 -2.54 0.94
N PHE A 7 -5.89 -2.34 1.66
CA PHE A 7 -4.89 -1.36 1.22
C PHE A 7 -4.15 -1.88 -0.02
N TRP A 8 -3.48 -3.03 0.09
CA TRP A 8 -2.77 -3.62 -1.05
C TRP A 8 -3.71 -3.94 -2.21
N LYS A 9 -4.89 -4.49 -1.92
CA LYS A 9 -5.91 -4.75 -2.93
C LYS A 9 -6.35 -3.48 -3.67
N ARG A 10 -6.42 -2.33 -2.98
CA ARG A 10 -6.75 -1.05 -3.64
C ARG A 10 -5.57 -0.49 -4.42
N LEU A 11 -4.35 -0.64 -3.93
CA LEU A 11 -3.17 -0.25 -4.72
C LEU A 11 -3.10 -1.06 -6.02
N ASP A 12 -3.30 -2.37 -5.93
CA ASP A 12 -3.23 -3.26 -7.08
C ASP A 12 -4.37 -3.01 -8.07
N ILE A 13 -5.62 -2.91 -7.61
CA ILE A 13 -6.77 -2.80 -8.51
C ILE A 13 -7.06 -1.35 -8.92
N GLN A 14 -7.13 -0.42 -7.97
CA GLN A 14 -7.62 0.93 -8.28
C GLN A 14 -6.50 1.86 -8.72
N PHE A 15 -5.36 1.81 -8.03
CA PHE A 15 -4.27 2.74 -8.30
C PHE A 15 -3.51 2.35 -9.58
N VAL A 16 -3.12 1.08 -9.75
CA VAL A 16 -2.39 0.65 -10.96
C VAL A 16 -3.24 0.86 -12.21
N ASP A 17 -4.49 0.39 -12.24
CA ASP A 17 -5.38 0.56 -13.41
C ASP A 17 -5.71 2.04 -13.69
N GLY A 18 -5.82 2.85 -12.63
CA GLY A 18 -6.09 4.27 -12.76
C GLY A 18 -4.89 5.02 -13.33
N VAL A 19 -3.68 4.74 -12.85
CA VAL A 19 -2.45 5.47 -13.20
C VAL A 19 -1.85 4.99 -14.52
N TYR A 20 -1.85 3.68 -14.75
CA TYR A 20 -1.32 3.06 -15.96
C TYR A 20 -2.49 2.66 -16.86
N GLY A 21 -2.74 3.49 -17.87
CA GLY A 21 -3.76 3.20 -18.86
C GLY A 21 -3.47 1.92 -19.63
N SER A 22 -4.46 1.03 -19.67
CA SER A 22 -4.48 -0.19 -20.48
C SER A 22 -5.01 0.10 -21.90
N ASN A 23 -5.29 -0.93 -22.69
CA ASN A 23 -5.76 -0.82 -24.07
C ASN A 23 -6.85 0.23 -24.28
N TRP A 24 -6.92 0.79 -25.49
CA TRP A 24 -8.06 1.61 -25.92
C TRP A 24 -9.37 0.81 -25.80
N TYR A 25 -10.50 1.52 -25.68
CA TYR A 25 -11.82 0.85 -25.66
C TYR A 25 -12.06 0.01 -26.92
N SER A 26 -11.37 0.34 -28.01
CA SER A 26 -11.37 -0.37 -29.29
C SER A 26 -10.39 -1.56 -29.34
N ASN A 27 -9.88 -2.04 -28.20
CA ASN A 27 -8.85 -3.09 -28.08
C ASN A 27 -7.52 -2.80 -28.80
N HIS A 28 -7.30 -1.56 -29.21
CA HIS A 28 -6.03 -1.15 -29.78
C HIS A 28 -4.98 -1.04 -28.66
N LYS A 29 -3.83 -1.70 -28.86
CA LYS A 29 -2.72 -1.67 -27.92
C LYS A 29 -2.14 -0.27 -27.84
N ILE A 30 -1.90 0.21 -26.62
CA ILE A 30 -1.15 1.44 -26.39
C ILE A 30 0.32 1.15 -26.69
N LYS A 31 0.89 1.81 -27.71
CA LYS A 31 2.29 1.62 -28.10
C LYS A 31 3.27 2.28 -27.13
N LYS A 32 2.83 3.33 -26.42
CA LYS A 32 3.64 4.06 -25.43
C LYS A 32 2.73 4.63 -24.35
N GLN A 33 3.11 4.43 -23.09
CA GLN A 33 2.37 4.92 -21.94
C GLN A 33 2.50 6.45 -21.81
N GLU A 34 1.67 7.20 -22.54
CA GLU A 34 1.68 8.67 -22.47
C GLU A 34 0.55 9.21 -21.59
N HIS A 35 -0.57 8.49 -21.50
CA HIS A 35 -1.74 8.92 -20.75
C HIS A 35 -2.03 8.02 -19.53
N ILE A 36 -2.68 8.62 -18.55
CA ILE A 36 -3.27 7.95 -17.39
C ILE A 36 -4.52 7.18 -17.84
N GLY A 37 -5.10 6.30 -17.01
CA GLY A 37 -6.25 5.46 -17.36
C GLY A 37 -7.47 6.20 -17.93
N ASN A 38 -7.62 7.50 -17.63
CA ASN A 38 -8.67 8.35 -18.22
C ASN A 38 -8.42 8.74 -19.69
N LYS A 39 -7.23 8.46 -20.24
CA LYS A 39 -6.80 8.74 -21.63
C LYS A 39 -6.84 10.21 -22.05
N MET A 40 -6.98 11.12 -21.08
CA MET A 40 -7.03 12.58 -21.28
C MET A 40 -5.81 13.26 -20.66
N SER A 41 -5.41 12.82 -19.47
CA SER A 41 -4.29 13.39 -18.73
C SER A 41 -2.98 12.67 -19.09
N ILE A 42 -1.88 13.42 -19.17
CA ILE A 42 -0.54 12.88 -19.46
C ILE A 42 0.06 12.28 -18.17
N HIS A 43 0.66 11.10 -18.26
CA HIS A 43 1.40 10.48 -17.17
C HIS A 43 2.83 11.00 -17.14
N LEU A 44 3.22 11.70 -16.08
CA LEU A 44 4.55 12.27 -15.92
C LEU A 44 5.36 11.49 -14.87
N GLY A 45 6.53 11.00 -15.29
CA GLY A 45 7.45 10.28 -14.41
C GLY A 45 6.86 8.97 -13.91
N MET A 46 7.19 8.62 -12.66
CA MET A 46 6.70 7.41 -11.99
C MET A 46 6.22 7.77 -10.59
N PRO A 47 5.11 7.18 -10.10
CA PRO A 47 4.63 7.41 -8.75
C PRO A 47 5.63 6.91 -7.70
N ARG A 48 5.73 7.62 -6.58
CA ARG A 48 6.63 7.28 -5.46
C ARG A 48 5.82 7.05 -4.19
N LEU A 49 5.93 5.85 -3.63
CA LEU A 49 5.40 5.54 -2.30
C LEU A 49 6.38 6.00 -1.21
N ARG A 50 5.85 6.54 -0.12
CA ARG A 50 6.62 6.93 1.07
C ARG A 50 5.92 6.41 2.32
N GLN A 51 6.68 5.78 3.21
CA GLN A 51 6.20 5.28 4.49
C GLN A 51 6.97 5.92 5.64
N ILE A 52 6.26 6.27 6.71
CA ILE A 52 6.85 6.70 7.99
C ILE A 52 6.61 5.59 9.01
N ARG A 53 7.59 5.35 9.89
CA ARG A 53 7.48 4.39 11.00
C ARG A 53 7.86 5.06 12.31
N ILE A 54 7.29 4.57 13.39
CA ILE A 54 7.58 5.05 14.75
C ILE A 54 8.71 4.18 15.33
N LYS A 55 9.58 4.79 16.13
CA LYS A 55 10.65 4.08 16.84
C LYS A 55 10.04 3.04 17.78
N ILE A 56 10.63 1.84 17.85
CA ILE A 56 10.24 0.86 18.85
C ILE A 56 10.48 1.43 20.26
N ASP A 57 9.59 1.12 21.19
CA ASP A 57 9.62 1.62 22.57
C ASP A 57 9.70 3.16 22.68
N SER A 58 9.01 3.86 21.78
CA SER A 58 8.95 5.34 21.80
C SER A 58 8.24 5.90 23.04
N CYS A 59 7.58 5.07 23.83
CA CYS A 59 6.88 5.47 25.05
C CYS A 59 7.10 4.47 26.19
N ILE A 60 6.93 4.96 27.42
CA ILE A 60 7.02 4.14 28.63
C ILE A 60 5.68 3.44 28.84
N VAL A 61 5.66 2.12 28.68
CA VAL A 61 4.49 1.29 29.00
C VAL A 61 4.37 1.14 30.52
N PRO A 62 3.20 1.47 31.14
CA PRO A 62 2.97 1.33 32.57
C PRO A 62 3.15 -0.11 33.06
N ARG A 63 3.71 -0.28 34.26
CA ARG A 63 4.09 -1.59 34.81
C ARG A 63 2.93 -2.58 34.89
N ILE A 64 1.72 -2.10 35.20
CA ILE A 64 0.50 -2.90 35.38
C ILE A 64 0.14 -3.65 34.09
N VAL A 65 0.32 -3.01 32.92
CA VAL A 65 -0.06 -3.59 31.61
C VAL A 65 1.13 -4.20 30.86
N ARG A 66 2.36 -3.92 31.30
CA ARG A 66 3.59 -4.43 30.66
C ARG A 66 3.60 -5.96 30.56
N GLY A 67 3.19 -6.65 31.61
CA GLY A 67 3.14 -8.12 31.64
C GLY A 67 2.22 -8.74 30.58
N ILE A 68 1.10 -8.07 30.27
CA ILE A 68 0.13 -8.50 29.24
C ILE A 68 0.74 -8.35 27.85
N ILE A 69 1.40 -7.23 27.59
CA ILE A 69 2.01 -6.92 26.28
C ILE A 69 3.21 -7.85 26.01
N THR A 70 4.05 -8.11 27.01
CA THR A 70 5.21 -9.00 26.85
C THR A 70 4.84 -10.48 26.80
N GLY A 71 3.75 -10.89 27.46
CA GLY A 71 3.27 -12.27 27.49
C GLY A 71 2.69 -12.74 26.15
N ALA A 72 2.10 -11.83 25.37
CA ALA A 72 1.51 -12.14 24.06
C ALA A 72 2.55 -12.47 22.96
N ALA A 73 3.84 -12.20 23.18
CA ALA A 73 4.89 -12.42 22.20
C ALA A 73 5.52 -13.84 22.23
N LYS A 74 5.11 -14.72 23.17
CA LYS A 74 5.73 -16.05 23.35
C LYS A 74 4.95 -17.25 22.76
N THR A 75 3.79 -17.05 22.15
CA THR A 75 3.13 -18.10 21.36
C THR A 75 3.62 -18.08 19.91
N SER A 76 4.89 -18.42 19.71
CA SER A 76 5.32 -18.99 18.43
C SER A 76 4.85 -20.44 18.42
N ILE A 77 3.78 -20.69 17.68
CA ILE A 77 3.28 -22.02 17.36
C ILE A 77 4.41 -22.73 16.58
N ILE A 78 4.81 -23.90 17.08
CA ILE A 78 5.63 -24.89 16.37
C ILE A 78 4.93 -25.27 15.07
#